data_AF-A0A935RGP2-F1
#
_entry.id   AF-A0A935RGP2-F1
#
_cell.length_a   1.000
_cell.length_b   1.000
_cell.length_c   1.000
_cell.angle_alpha   90.00
_cell.angle_beta   90.00
_cell.angle_gamma   90.00
#
_symmetry.space_group_name_H-M   'P 1'
#
loop_
_entity.id
_entity.type
_entity.pdbx_description
1 polymer ?
#
loop_
_entity_poly.entity_id
_entity_poly.type
_entity_poly.pdbx_seq_one_letter_code
_entity_poly.pdbx_strand_id
1 'polypeptide(L)'
;MSARCVDCHRDPHEGQGDRFAVDAAAGACVVCHNETSWRQVAFDHNRSEFKLDGRHAKVACLACHKPVVAEKAKTEAKSGAAQTKVPFKVTDKYCAACHKDVHRDQFADKPVAGTKAADCARCHVTTDWLAEKFDHEKDSRFPLRGGHEKVACGKCHLPISADQPRLLHYKPLQIECRACHVNPPAIQKGQS
;
A
#
# COMPACT_ATOMS: atom_id res chain seq x y z
N MET A 1 -15.57 42.04 -10.49
CA MET A 1 -15.73 40.58 -10.61
C MET A 1 -14.48 39.94 -10.03
N SER A 2 -14.63 38.97 -9.12
CA SER A 2 -13.47 38.20 -8.63
C SER A 2 -13.08 37.19 -9.71
N ALA A 3 -11.84 37.20 -10.17
CA ALA A 3 -11.33 36.23 -11.13
C ALA A 3 -10.97 34.93 -10.38
N ARG A 4 -11.40 33.78 -10.89
CA ARG A 4 -11.02 32.47 -10.35
C ARG A 4 -9.61 32.13 -10.81
N CYS A 5 -8.91 31.27 -10.07
CA CYS A 5 -7.56 30.83 -10.43
C CYS A 5 -7.50 30.27 -11.86
N VAL A 6 -8.52 29.50 -12.26
CA VAL A 6 -8.61 28.85 -13.57
C VAL A 6 -8.90 29.80 -14.73
N ASP A 7 -9.32 31.04 -14.45
CA ASP A 7 -9.57 32.03 -15.49
C ASP A 7 -8.24 32.54 -16.10
N CYS A 8 -7.14 32.44 -15.36
CA CYS A 8 -5.78 32.81 -15.80
C CYS A 8 -4.79 31.63 -15.83
N HIS A 9 -4.95 30.64 -14.94
CA HIS A 9 -4.05 29.51 -14.81
C HIS A 9 -4.69 28.22 -15.31
N ARG A 10 -3.91 27.40 -16.01
CA ARG A 10 -4.37 26.06 -16.38
C ARG A 10 -4.32 25.13 -15.17
N ASP A 11 -5.38 24.36 -14.97
CA ASP A 11 -5.44 23.34 -13.93
C ASP A 11 -4.76 22.03 -14.39
N PRO A 12 -3.62 21.61 -13.81
CA PRO A 12 -2.99 20.32 -14.11
C PRO A 12 -3.72 19.12 -13.49
N HIS A 13 -4.73 19.36 -12.65
CA HIS A 13 -5.52 18.34 -11.95
C HIS A 13 -6.86 18.02 -12.63
N GLU A 14 -7.21 18.76 -13.68
CA GLU A 14 -8.41 18.54 -14.51
C GLU A 14 -9.71 18.47 -13.70
N GLY A 15 -9.90 19.40 -12.74
CA GLY A 15 -11.11 19.51 -11.91
C GLY A 15 -11.19 18.50 -10.76
N GLN A 16 -10.18 17.66 -10.54
CA GLN A 16 -10.20 16.65 -9.47
C GLN A 16 -10.32 17.25 -8.05
N GLY A 17 -9.96 18.53 -7.90
CA GLY A 17 -10.10 19.28 -6.66
C GLY A 17 -11.52 19.76 -6.37
N ASP A 18 -12.40 19.86 -7.36
CA ASP A 18 -13.68 20.57 -7.26
C ASP A 18 -14.59 20.03 -6.15
N ARG A 19 -14.54 18.72 -5.91
CA ARG A 19 -15.24 18.05 -4.81
C ARG A 19 -14.82 18.50 -3.40
N PHE A 20 -13.69 19.19 -3.27
CA PHE A 20 -13.17 19.69 -2.00
C PHE A 20 -13.35 21.19 -1.81
N ALA A 21 -13.88 21.89 -2.81
CA ALA A 21 -14.13 23.33 -2.76
C ALA A 21 -14.99 23.67 -1.54
N VAL A 22 -14.51 24.62 -0.74
CA VAL A 22 -15.22 25.12 0.45
C VAL A 22 -16.22 26.21 0.07
N ASP A 23 -15.98 26.88 -1.05
CA ASP A 23 -16.91 27.82 -1.66
C ASP A 23 -16.70 27.85 -3.19
N ALA A 24 -17.74 28.24 -3.93
CA ALA A 24 -17.73 28.25 -5.39
C ALA A 24 -16.90 29.41 -6.00
N ALA A 25 -16.53 30.42 -5.21
CA ALA A 25 -15.89 31.66 -5.66
C ALA A 25 -14.34 31.62 -5.55
N ALA A 26 -13.80 31.04 -4.48
CA ALA A 26 -12.38 30.79 -4.24
C ALA A 26 -11.85 29.60 -5.05
N GLY A 27 -12.76 28.72 -5.50
CA GLY A 27 -12.42 27.52 -6.25
C GLY A 27 -11.69 26.48 -5.39
N ALA A 28 -11.48 25.28 -5.94
CA ALA A 28 -10.82 24.20 -5.22
C ALA A 28 -9.31 24.39 -5.01
N CYS A 29 -8.69 25.37 -5.67
CA CYS A 29 -7.24 25.53 -5.66
C CYS A 29 -6.71 25.87 -4.27
N VAL A 30 -7.36 26.79 -3.56
CA VAL A 30 -6.92 27.26 -2.22
C VAL A 30 -7.16 26.25 -1.10
N VAL A 31 -7.84 25.14 -1.40
CA VAL A 31 -7.98 24.01 -0.46
C VAL A 31 -6.63 23.33 -0.23
N CYS A 32 -5.74 23.38 -1.23
CA CYS A 32 -4.46 22.69 -1.22
C CYS A 32 -3.27 23.64 -1.43
N HIS A 33 -3.46 24.70 -2.22
CA HIS A 33 -2.42 25.66 -2.59
C HIS A 33 -2.56 26.98 -1.84
N ASN A 34 -1.45 27.68 -1.71
CA ASN A 34 -1.40 29.03 -1.18
C ASN A 34 -0.82 30.00 -2.23
N GLU A 35 -1.38 31.20 -2.33
CA GLU A 35 -0.95 32.21 -3.31
C GLU A 35 0.50 32.67 -3.12
N THR A 36 0.99 32.70 -1.87
CA THR A 36 2.37 33.09 -1.56
C THR A 36 3.37 31.95 -1.72
N SER A 37 2.89 30.70 -1.70
CA SER A 37 3.72 29.51 -1.66
C SER A 37 3.08 28.35 -2.42
N TRP A 38 2.88 28.55 -3.72
CA TRP A 38 2.10 27.64 -4.57
C TRP A 38 2.61 26.18 -4.56
N ARG A 39 3.92 26.00 -4.36
CA ARG A 39 4.56 24.68 -4.30
C ARG A 39 4.45 24.00 -2.94
N GLN A 40 4.12 24.74 -1.89
CA GLN A 40 3.82 24.14 -0.59
C GLN A 40 2.35 23.76 -0.57
N VAL A 41 2.12 22.48 -0.83
CA VAL A 41 0.78 21.91 -0.88
C VAL A 41 0.46 21.31 0.49
N ALA A 42 -0.68 21.66 1.06
CA ALA A 42 -1.20 21.07 2.29
C ALA A 42 -2.60 20.53 2.05
N PHE A 43 -2.80 19.23 2.24
CA PHE A 43 -4.12 18.61 2.13
C PHE A 43 -4.33 17.63 3.28
N ASP A 44 -5.46 17.79 3.99
CA ASP A 44 -5.86 16.87 5.05
C ASP A 44 -6.41 15.56 4.46
N HIS A 45 -5.60 14.51 4.51
CA HIS A 45 -5.96 13.19 4.01
C HIS A 45 -7.08 12.51 4.82
N ASN A 46 -7.45 13.03 6.00
CA ASN A 46 -8.65 12.56 6.71
C ASN A 46 -9.96 12.85 5.97
N ARG A 47 -9.91 13.78 5.00
CA ARG A 47 -11.02 14.09 4.08
C ARG A 47 -11.10 13.13 2.89
N SER A 48 -10.19 12.15 2.80
CA SER A 48 -10.13 11.17 1.72
C SER A 48 -10.45 9.75 2.23
N GLU A 49 -10.69 8.83 1.29
CA GLU A 49 -10.90 7.41 1.63
C GLU A 49 -9.62 6.70 2.10
N PHE A 50 -8.44 7.24 1.77
CA PHE A 50 -7.15 6.70 2.20
C PHE A 50 -6.53 7.65 3.22
N LYS A 51 -6.86 7.41 4.49
CA LYS A 51 -6.28 8.18 5.60
C LYS A 51 -4.81 7.82 5.74
N LEU A 52 -3.94 8.82 5.81
CA LEU A 52 -2.53 8.59 6.07
C LEU A 52 -2.30 8.36 7.55
N ASP A 53 -1.79 7.18 7.90
CA ASP A 53 -1.40 6.81 9.26
C ASP A 53 0.00 6.17 9.27
N GLY A 54 0.54 5.91 10.46
CA GLY A 54 1.84 5.27 10.64
C GLY A 54 2.94 5.92 9.78
N ARG A 55 3.63 5.11 8.98
CA ARG A 55 4.68 5.59 8.06
C ARG A 55 4.14 6.33 6.84
N HIS A 56 2.90 6.08 6.43
CA HIS A 56 2.30 6.77 5.27
C HIS A 56 2.13 8.27 5.51
N ALA A 57 1.96 8.70 6.77
CA ALA A 57 1.87 10.12 7.14
C ALA A 57 3.12 10.96 6.76
N LYS A 58 4.27 10.31 6.49
CA LYS A 58 5.52 10.97 6.12
C LYS A 58 5.91 10.78 4.65
N VAL A 59 5.08 10.09 3.87
CA VAL A 59 5.35 9.82 2.45
C VAL A 59 5.13 11.09 1.64
N ALA A 60 6.03 11.36 0.69
CA ALA A 60 5.89 12.49 -0.22
C ALA A 60 4.65 12.34 -1.13
N CYS A 61 3.93 13.42 -1.40
CA CYS A 61 2.68 13.41 -2.17
C CYS A 61 2.80 12.68 -3.52
N LEU A 62 3.92 12.89 -4.22
CA LEU A 62 4.18 12.32 -5.56
C LEU A 62 4.48 10.82 -5.56
N ALA A 63 4.70 10.20 -4.40
CA ALA A 63 4.84 8.74 -4.32
C ALA A 63 3.54 8.03 -4.75
N CYS A 64 2.38 8.63 -4.43
CA CYS A 64 1.06 8.15 -4.80
C CYS A 64 0.48 8.95 -5.98
N HIS A 65 0.58 10.28 -5.95
CA HIS A 65 0.03 11.18 -6.97
C HIS A 65 1.02 11.43 -8.10
N LYS A 66 1.35 10.35 -8.83
CA LYS A 66 2.38 10.38 -9.86
C LYS A 66 1.95 11.26 -11.04
N PRO A 67 2.81 12.19 -11.48
CA PRO A 67 2.54 12.94 -12.70
C PRO A 67 2.46 12.00 -13.91
N VAL A 68 1.53 12.28 -14.81
CA VAL A 68 1.40 11.57 -16.09
C VAL A 68 1.68 12.55 -17.21
N VAL A 69 2.57 12.16 -18.12
CA VAL A 69 2.71 12.85 -19.41
C VAL A 69 1.56 12.38 -20.29
N ALA A 70 0.75 13.32 -20.80
CA ALA A 70 -0.32 12.94 -21.71
C ALA A 70 0.29 12.29 -22.95
N GLU A 71 -0.05 11.03 -23.24
CA GLU A 71 0.45 10.23 -24.37
C GLU A 71 0.41 10.99 -25.72
N LYS A 72 -0.55 11.90 -25.90
CA LYS A 72 -0.70 12.76 -27.09
C LYS A 72 0.39 13.83 -27.27
N ALA A 73 1.24 14.08 -26.27
CA ALA A 73 2.28 15.11 -26.34
C ALA A 73 3.53 14.66 -27.14
N LYS A 74 3.62 13.40 -27.55
CA LYS A 74 4.79 12.87 -28.30
C LYS A 74 4.80 13.24 -29.78
N THR A 75 3.68 13.63 -30.38
CA THR A 75 3.57 13.83 -31.86
C THR A 75 3.43 15.28 -32.30
N GLU A 76 3.28 16.25 -31.40
CA GLU A 76 3.05 17.67 -31.77
C GLU A 76 3.99 18.65 -31.04
N ALA A 77 5.23 18.25 -30.78
CA ALA A 77 6.25 19.14 -30.25
C ALA A 77 6.76 20.11 -31.33
N LYS A 78 5.91 21.07 -31.72
CA LYS A 78 6.36 22.38 -32.20
C LYS A 78 5.83 23.42 -31.22
N SER A 79 6.75 23.94 -30.42
CA SER A 79 6.57 24.96 -29.35
C SER A 79 5.86 24.51 -28.06
N GLY A 80 6.62 24.41 -26.97
CA GLY A 80 6.10 24.43 -25.59
C GLY A 80 6.04 23.06 -24.91
N ALA A 81 6.62 22.97 -23.73
CA ALA A 81 6.79 21.78 -22.89
C ALA A 81 5.59 20.82 -22.90
N ALA A 82 5.87 19.51 -23.02
CA ALA A 82 4.89 18.45 -22.82
C ALA A 82 4.11 18.70 -21.52
N GLN A 83 2.78 18.69 -21.62
CA GLN A 83 1.90 19.02 -20.51
C GLN A 83 1.91 17.89 -19.48
N THR A 84 2.45 18.17 -18.29
CA THR A 84 2.43 17.26 -17.15
C THR A 84 1.11 17.39 -16.41
N LYS A 85 0.28 16.37 -16.46
CA LYS A 85 -0.93 16.27 -15.63
C LYS A 85 -0.56 15.63 -14.30
N VAL A 86 -1.19 16.06 -13.22
CA VAL A 86 -0.94 15.50 -11.88
C VAL A 86 -2.27 15.03 -11.30
N PRO A 87 -2.71 13.80 -11.62
CA PRO A 87 -3.93 13.26 -11.06
C PRO A 87 -3.76 12.97 -9.56
N PHE A 88 -4.76 13.32 -8.77
CA PHE A 88 -4.81 13.03 -7.33
C PHE A 88 -5.72 11.87 -6.98
N LYS A 89 -6.59 11.44 -7.91
CA LYS A 89 -7.38 10.22 -7.71
C LYS A 89 -6.47 9.00 -7.77
N VAL A 90 -6.29 8.34 -6.63
CA VAL A 90 -5.67 7.02 -6.56
C VAL A 90 -6.80 6.00 -6.57
N THR A 91 -6.78 5.08 -7.54
CA THR A 91 -7.85 4.08 -7.73
C THR A 91 -7.63 2.82 -6.93
N ASP A 92 -6.37 2.51 -6.57
CA ASP A 92 -6.03 1.32 -5.81
C ASP A 92 -5.44 1.72 -4.45
N LYS A 93 -6.24 1.50 -3.41
CA LYS A 93 -5.96 1.90 -2.03
C LYS A 93 -5.53 0.70 -1.17
N TYR A 94 -5.40 -0.47 -1.78
CA TYR A 94 -5.02 -1.69 -1.08
C TYR A 94 -3.51 -1.82 -0.99
N CYS A 95 -3.03 -2.51 0.04
CA CYS A 95 -1.59 -2.63 0.29
C CYS A 95 -0.82 -3.17 -0.92
N ALA A 96 -1.39 -4.16 -1.62
CA ALA A 96 -0.78 -4.81 -2.78
C ALA A 96 -0.62 -3.91 -4.01
N ALA A 97 -1.30 -2.76 -4.06
CA ALA A 97 -1.14 -1.77 -5.11
C ALA A 97 0.28 -1.20 -5.18
N CYS A 98 0.92 -1.09 -4.01
CA CYS A 98 2.23 -0.46 -3.83
C CYS A 98 3.25 -1.42 -3.24
N HIS A 99 2.83 -2.32 -2.36
CA HIS A 99 3.70 -3.25 -1.66
C HIS A 99 3.62 -4.64 -2.26
N LYS A 100 4.79 -5.22 -2.54
CA LYS A 100 4.88 -6.61 -2.98
C LYS A 100 4.57 -7.55 -1.81
N ASP A 101 3.72 -8.55 -2.06
CA ASP A 101 3.52 -9.61 -1.09
C ASP A 101 4.78 -10.46 -0.91
N VAL A 102 5.34 -10.43 0.30
CA VAL A 102 6.50 -11.23 0.69
C VAL A 102 6.10 -12.65 1.11
N HIS A 103 4.82 -12.92 1.30
CA HIS A 103 4.30 -14.23 1.68
C HIS A 103 3.94 -15.10 0.47
N ARG A 104 4.02 -14.57 -0.76
CA ARG A 104 3.76 -15.31 -2.01
C ARG A 104 2.41 -16.02 -1.97
N ASP A 105 1.35 -15.25 -1.71
CA ASP A 105 -0.04 -15.69 -1.77
C ASP A 105 -0.46 -16.72 -0.71
N GLN A 106 0.39 -17.03 0.27
CA GLN A 106 0.06 -17.94 1.38
C GLN A 106 -1.18 -17.49 2.20
N PHE A 107 -1.57 -16.23 2.08
CA PHE A 107 -2.72 -15.62 2.75
C PHE A 107 -3.77 -15.05 1.77
N ALA A 108 -3.72 -15.45 0.50
CA ALA A 108 -4.67 -14.99 -0.53
C ALA A 108 -6.06 -15.64 -0.43
N ASP A 109 -6.28 -16.57 0.52
CA ASP A 109 -7.56 -17.23 0.76
C ASP A 109 -8.63 -16.31 1.37
N LYS A 110 -8.22 -15.16 1.91
CA LYS A 110 -9.13 -14.09 2.37
C LYS A 110 -8.78 -12.77 1.68
N PRO A 111 -9.15 -12.60 0.40
CA PRO A 111 -8.76 -11.42 -0.34
C PRO A 111 -9.62 -10.21 0.00
N VAL A 112 -9.09 -9.01 -0.28
CA VAL A 112 -9.81 -7.76 -0.05
C VAL A 112 -10.72 -7.45 -1.25
N ALA A 113 -12.01 -7.21 -0.97
CA ALA A 113 -12.98 -6.54 -1.86
C ALA A 113 -12.92 -6.94 -3.35
N GLY A 114 -13.09 -8.23 -3.66
CA GLY A 114 -13.17 -8.71 -5.05
C GLY A 114 -11.83 -8.72 -5.80
N THR A 115 -10.73 -8.41 -5.13
CA THR A 115 -9.37 -8.55 -5.67
C THR A 115 -8.82 -9.95 -5.41
N LYS A 116 -7.60 -10.22 -5.88
CA LYS A 116 -6.82 -11.41 -5.49
C LYS A 116 -5.84 -11.13 -4.36
N ALA A 117 -5.75 -9.88 -3.89
CA ALA A 117 -4.76 -9.45 -2.92
C ALA A 117 -5.18 -9.84 -1.49
N ALA A 118 -4.23 -10.35 -0.70
CA ALA A 118 -4.43 -10.68 0.70
C ALA A 118 -4.81 -9.43 1.54
N ASP A 119 -5.63 -9.64 2.57
CA ASP A 119 -5.92 -8.60 3.56
C ASP A 119 -4.76 -8.41 4.54
N CYS A 120 -3.76 -7.63 4.14
CA CYS A 120 -2.56 -7.36 4.95
C CYS A 120 -2.91 -6.70 6.29
N ALA A 121 -3.91 -5.81 6.31
CA ALA A 121 -4.27 -5.00 7.48
C ALA A 121 -4.92 -5.82 8.61
N ARG A 122 -5.34 -7.06 8.31
CA ARG A 122 -5.79 -8.04 9.29
C ARG A 122 -4.69 -8.39 10.29
N CYS A 123 -3.44 -8.43 9.84
CA CYS A 123 -2.29 -8.83 10.66
C CYS A 123 -1.30 -7.67 10.88
N HIS A 124 -1.01 -6.88 9.85
CA HIS A 124 0.04 -5.87 9.88
C HIS A 124 -0.46 -4.48 10.31
N VAL A 125 0.40 -3.74 11.00
CA VAL A 125 0.22 -2.32 11.33
C VAL A 125 1.07 -1.43 10.41
N THR A 126 0.64 -0.20 10.19
CA THR A 126 1.31 0.73 9.25
C THR A 126 2.48 1.51 9.86
N THR A 127 2.70 1.38 11.17
CA THR A 127 3.80 2.03 11.92
C THR A 127 5.17 1.44 11.61
N ASP A 128 5.24 0.12 11.45
CA ASP A 128 6.49 -0.62 11.26
C ASP A 128 6.33 -1.91 10.45
N TRP A 129 5.10 -2.21 9.99
CA TRP A 129 4.77 -3.43 9.26
C TRP A 129 4.90 -4.72 10.10
N LEU A 130 5.00 -4.63 11.42
CA LEU A 130 4.92 -5.80 12.28
C LEU A 130 3.51 -6.40 12.24
N ALA A 131 3.43 -7.72 12.36
CA ALA A 131 2.17 -8.46 12.37
C ALA A 131 1.51 -8.43 13.77
N GLU A 132 1.39 -7.25 14.38
CA GLU A 132 0.95 -7.10 15.78
C GLU A 132 -0.47 -7.58 16.05
N LYS A 133 -1.31 -7.60 15.01
CA LYS A 133 -2.71 -8.05 15.13
C LYS A 133 -2.85 -9.56 14.97
N PHE A 134 -1.81 -10.25 14.51
CA PHE A 134 -1.84 -11.70 14.35
C PHE A 134 -1.73 -12.39 15.71
N ASP A 135 -2.65 -13.30 15.97
CA ASP A 135 -2.72 -14.05 17.22
C ASP A 135 -2.75 -15.55 16.92
N HIS A 136 -1.74 -16.30 17.36
CA HIS A 136 -1.69 -17.75 17.15
C HIS A 136 -2.88 -18.50 17.76
N GLU A 137 -3.51 -17.99 18.81
CA GLU A 137 -4.69 -18.64 19.40
C GLU A 137 -5.95 -18.47 18.54
N LYS A 138 -6.02 -17.41 17.74
CA LYS A 138 -7.23 -17.03 16.98
C LYS A 138 -7.10 -17.23 15.47
N ASP A 139 -5.91 -16.98 14.93
CA ASP A 139 -5.63 -16.93 13.50
C ASP A 139 -4.89 -18.17 12.98
N SER A 140 -4.43 -19.06 13.86
CA SER A 140 -3.70 -20.28 13.52
C SER A 140 -4.46 -21.54 13.93
N ARG A 141 -4.19 -22.65 13.23
CA ARG A 141 -4.69 -23.99 13.59
C ARG A 141 -3.89 -24.64 14.73
N PHE A 142 -2.76 -24.03 15.09
CA PHE A 142 -1.89 -24.50 16.16
C PHE A 142 -1.72 -23.39 17.21
N PRO A 143 -2.44 -23.48 18.34
CA PRO A 143 -2.27 -22.57 19.47
C PRO A 143 -0.91 -22.82 20.15
N LEU A 144 -0.23 -21.76 20.54
CA LEU A 144 1.08 -21.86 21.21
C LEU A 144 0.86 -21.94 22.71
N ARG A 145 0.86 -23.16 23.26
CA ARG A 145 0.64 -23.42 24.69
C ARG A 145 1.76 -24.24 25.31
N GLY A 146 2.03 -23.99 26.59
CA GLY A 146 3.02 -24.71 27.37
C GLY A 146 4.42 -24.57 26.77
N GLY A 147 5.09 -25.69 26.51
CA GLY A 147 6.45 -25.69 25.95
C GLY A 147 6.59 -24.97 24.59
N HIS A 148 5.51 -24.83 23.82
CA HIS A 148 5.53 -24.20 22.49
C HIS A 148 5.53 -22.67 22.53
N GLU A 149 5.14 -22.05 23.65
CA GLU A 149 5.10 -20.58 23.80
C GLU A 149 6.46 -19.91 23.60
N LYS A 150 7.54 -20.64 23.95
CA LYS A 150 8.92 -20.14 23.92
C LYS A 150 9.71 -20.66 22.72
N VAL A 151 9.08 -21.42 21.83
CA VAL A 151 9.75 -21.96 20.65
C VAL A 151 9.99 -20.82 19.65
N ALA A 152 11.22 -20.67 19.19
CA ALA A 152 11.56 -19.68 18.19
C ALA A 152 10.77 -19.91 16.88
N CYS A 153 10.25 -18.85 16.27
CA CYS A 153 9.35 -18.91 15.11
C CYS A 153 9.90 -19.78 13.97
N GLY A 154 11.20 -19.65 13.68
CA GLY A 154 11.89 -20.38 12.61
C GLY A 154 12.10 -21.87 12.88
N LYS A 155 11.69 -22.41 14.03
CA LYS A 155 11.63 -23.86 14.27
C LYS A 155 10.42 -24.49 13.59
N CYS A 156 9.37 -23.70 13.32
CA CYS A 156 8.16 -24.14 12.63
C CYS A 156 8.06 -23.49 11.24
N HIS A 157 8.29 -22.19 11.14
CA HIS A 157 8.23 -21.42 9.90
C HIS A 157 9.58 -21.46 9.17
N LEU A 158 9.83 -22.58 8.50
CA LEU A 158 11.05 -22.81 7.75
C LEU A 158 11.03 -22.06 6.41
N PRO A 159 12.20 -21.71 5.85
CA PRO A 159 12.28 -21.25 4.47
C PRO A 159 11.64 -22.25 3.50
N ILE A 160 10.91 -21.74 2.50
CA ILE A 160 10.31 -22.56 1.44
C ILE A 160 11.39 -23.28 0.63
N SER A 161 12.55 -22.65 0.45
CA SER A 161 13.67 -23.25 -0.26
C SER A 161 15.02 -22.69 0.21
N ALA A 162 16.09 -23.44 -0.07
CA ALA A 162 17.44 -23.05 0.30
C ALA A 162 17.93 -21.79 -0.44
N ASP A 163 17.43 -21.54 -1.65
CA ASP A 163 17.72 -20.35 -2.46
C ASP A 163 16.90 -19.11 -2.03
N GLN A 164 15.84 -19.30 -1.25
CA GLN A 164 14.98 -18.22 -0.76
C GLN A 164 14.87 -18.23 0.78
N PRO A 165 15.99 -18.02 1.51
CA PRO A 165 16.03 -18.17 2.97
C PRO A 165 15.12 -17.20 3.75
N ARG A 166 14.64 -16.14 3.09
CA ARG A 166 13.73 -15.14 3.69
C ARG A 166 12.26 -15.41 3.40
N LEU A 167 11.94 -16.30 2.47
CA LEU A 167 10.56 -16.66 2.17
C LEU A 167 10.18 -17.84 3.05
N LEU A 168 9.44 -17.58 4.13
CA LEU A 168 9.07 -18.60 5.09
C LEU A 168 7.74 -19.26 4.73
N HIS A 169 7.62 -20.54 5.06
CA HIS A 169 6.40 -21.32 4.95
C HIS A 169 5.55 -21.16 6.21
N TYR A 170 4.46 -20.40 6.09
CA TYR A 170 3.46 -20.19 7.14
C TYR A 170 2.25 -21.11 6.98
N LYS A 171 1.80 -21.38 5.74
CA LYS A 171 0.63 -22.24 5.48
C LYS A 171 0.72 -22.94 4.11
N PRO A 172 0.29 -24.21 4.02
CA PRO A 172 -0.11 -25.10 5.13
C PRO A 172 1.12 -25.73 5.80
N LEU A 173 1.23 -25.60 7.12
CA LEU A 173 2.23 -26.32 7.92
C LEU A 173 1.65 -27.61 8.50
N GLN A 174 2.48 -28.67 8.59
CA GLN A 174 2.16 -29.89 9.32
C GLN A 174 2.18 -29.58 10.82
N ILE A 175 1.20 -30.10 11.57
CA ILE A 175 1.00 -29.78 13.00
C ILE A 175 0.93 -31.02 13.88
N GLU A 176 1.10 -32.19 13.29
CA GLU A 176 1.19 -33.46 13.99
C GLU A 176 2.51 -33.51 14.77
N CYS A 177 2.47 -33.97 16.02
CA CYS A 177 3.64 -33.94 16.91
C CYS A 177 4.90 -34.58 16.27
N ARG A 178 4.72 -35.66 15.51
CA ARG A 178 5.83 -36.38 14.86
C ARG A 178 6.50 -35.57 13.76
N ALA A 179 5.77 -34.68 13.09
CA ALA A 179 6.30 -33.86 12.00
C ALA A 179 7.39 -32.90 12.48
N CYS A 180 7.40 -32.50 13.76
CA CYS A 180 8.41 -31.58 14.30
C CYS A 180 9.39 -32.24 15.27
N HIS A 181 8.95 -33.27 16.01
CA HIS A 181 9.78 -33.90 17.04
C HIS A 181 10.53 -35.15 16.58
N VAL A 182 10.15 -35.75 15.44
CA VAL A 182 10.74 -37.01 14.96
C VAL A 182 11.29 -36.84 13.55
N ASN A 183 10.48 -36.35 12.61
CA ASN A 183 10.85 -36.20 11.21
C ASN A 183 10.58 -34.76 10.72
N PRO A 184 11.43 -33.78 11.11
CA PRO A 184 11.26 -32.39 10.68
C PRO A 184 11.26 -32.27 9.15
N PRO A 185 10.42 -31.41 8.55
CA PRO A 185 10.42 -31.19 7.11
C PRO A 185 11.79 -30.70 6.64
N ALA A 186 12.36 -31.36 5.63
CA ALA A 186 13.57 -30.88 4.98
C ALA A 186 13.25 -29.69 4.06
N ILE A 187 14.08 -28.65 4.11
CA ILE A 187 14.01 -27.54 3.16
C ILE A 187 14.38 -28.08 1.78
N GLN A 188 13.44 -28.06 0.83
CA GLN A 188 13.68 -28.56 -0.51
C GLN A 188 14.58 -27.58 -1.28
N LYS A 189 15.49 -28.10 -2.12
CA LYS A 189 16.16 -27.28 -3.12
C LYS A 189 15.12 -26.92 -4.19
N GLY A 190 14.86 -25.63 -4.40
CA GLY A 190 13.88 -25.18 -5.39
C GLY A 190 14.22 -25.72 -6.77
N GLN A 191 13.23 -26.35 -7.44
CA GLN A 191 13.29 -26.56 -8.87
C GLN A 191 13.04 -25.21 -9.55
N SER A 192 13.96 -24.84 -10.44
CA SER A 192 13.97 -23.58 -11.18
C SER A 192 12.75 -23.40 -12.06
#